data_AF-A0A934V3I3-F1
#
_entry.id   AF-A0A934V3I3-F1
#
_cell.length_a   1.000
_cell.length_b   1.000
_cell.length_c   1.000
_cell.angle_alpha   90.00
_cell.angle_beta   90.00
_cell.angle_gamma   90.00
#
_symmetry.space_group_name_H-M   'P 1'
#
loop_
_entity.id
_entity.type
_entity.pdbx_description
1 polymer ?
#
loop_
_entity_poly.entity_id
_entity_poly.type
_entity_poly.pdbx_seq_one_letter_code
_entity_poly.pdbx_strand_id
1 'polypeptide(L)'
;DIFGLWGEPLRETAEQIAAVHAHADAVGRPRPRIWVSFRPIIAPTDELAWEKAHSVLGKVTAGHQQATRSNHYPPAGQGTPANVGSQRLLAVAAKGELHDRALWTPLVTATNAAGSSTALVGSPETVAKALLDYVDIGCELLSIRGYDPLNDAIDYARYVLPLVRQELAARGHRPTRGVPA
;
A
#
# COMPACT_ATOMS: atom_id res chain seq x y z
N ASP A 1 -13.76 3.64 -15.18
CA ASP A 1 -14.38 3.84 -13.85
C ASP A 1 -13.36 3.82 -12.73
N ILE A 2 -12.49 2.82 -12.62
CA ILE A 2 -11.44 2.74 -11.60
C ILE A 2 -10.07 2.50 -12.25
N PHE A 3 -9.03 3.15 -11.75
CA PHE A 3 -7.64 2.91 -12.14
C PHE A 3 -6.81 2.47 -10.92
N GLY A 4 -6.14 1.32 -11.01
CA GLY A 4 -5.36 0.74 -9.92
C GLY A 4 -3.89 1.14 -9.96
N LEU A 5 -3.36 1.57 -8.81
CA LEU A 5 -1.97 1.89 -8.57
C LEU A 5 -1.40 0.98 -7.48
N TRP A 6 -0.10 0.72 -7.56
CA TRP A 6 0.66 0.14 -6.45
C TRP A 6 0.90 1.19 -5.38
N GLY A 7 1.16 0.77 -4.14
CA GLY A 7 1.60 1.66 -3.08
C GLY A 7 3.02 2.15 -3.36
N GLU A 8 3.14 3.24 -4.10
CA GLU A 8 4.39 3.96 -4.43
C GLU A 8 4.49 5.24 -3.56
N PRO A 9 5.64 5.94 -3.49
CA PRO A 9 5.76 7.17 -2.72
C PRO A 9 4.74 8.24 -3.16
N LEU A 10 4.37 9.13 -2.25
CA LEU A 10 3.27 10.10 -2.45
C LEU A 10 3.47 10.96 -3.70
N ARG A 11 4.70 11.46 -3.92
CA ARG A 11 5.02 12.30 -5.08
C ARG A 11 4.84 11.54 -6.39
N GLU A 12 5.50 10.39 -6.54
CA GLU A 12 5.39 9.52 -7.70
C GLU A 12 3.94 9.03 -7.94
N THR A 13 3.17 8.83 -6.87
CA THR A 13 1.75 8.46 -6.96
C THR A 13 0.92 9.64 -7.49
N ALA A 14 1.12 10.85 -6.97
CA ALA A 14 0.41 12.05 -7.43
C ALA A 14 0.70 12.37 -8.90
N GLU A 15 1.96 12.20 -9.34
CA GLU A 15 2.36 12.35 -10.74
C GLU A 15 1.61 11.35 -11.65
N GLN A 16 1.47 10.10 -11.22
CA GLN A 16 0.72 9.09 -11.97
C GLN A 16 -0.79 9.39 -12.04
N ILE A 17 -1.38 9.83 -10.93
CA ILE A 17 -2.80 10.25 -10.89
C ILE A 17 -3.03 11.39 -11.88
N ALA A 18 -2.17 12.41 -11.87
CA ALA A 18 -2.26 13.54 -12.78
C ALA A 18 -2.16 13.10 -14.24
N ALA A 19 -1.24 12.20 -14.59
CA ALA A 19 -1.09 11.67 -15.94
C ALA A 19 -2.35 10.90 -16.39
N VAL A 20 -2.90 10.03 -15.54
CA VAL A 20 -4.13 9.27 -15.83
C VAL A 20 -5.31 10.21 -16.07
N HIS A 21 -5.47 11.23 -15.22
CA HIS A 21 -6.54 12.23 -15.37
C HIS A 21 -6.38 13.06 -16.65
N ALA A 22 -5.16 13.50 -16.98
CA ALA A 22 -4.89 14.23 -18.21
C ALA A 22 -5.24 13.41 -19.47
N HIS A 23 -4.95 12.10 -19.46
CA HIS A 23 -5.35 11.22 -20.54
C HIS A 23 -6.87 11.07 -20.66
N ALA A 24 -7.59 10.95 -19.53
CA ALA A 24 -9.05 10.89 -19.53
C ALA A 24 -9.68 12.17 -20.08
N ASP A 25 -9.19 13.33 -19.64
CA ASP A 25 -9.65 14.64 -20.08
C ASP A 25 -9.42 14.85 -21.59
N ALA A 26 -8.25 14.45 -22.11
CA ALA A 26 -7.88 14.59 -23.52
C ALA A 26 -8.81 13.81 -24.47
N VAL A 27 -9.40 12.71 -24.01
CA VAL A 27 -10.34 11.89 -24.79
C VAL A 27 -11.80 12.13 -24.39
N GLY A 28 -12.08 13.16 -23.58
CA GLY A 28 -13.43 13.53 -23.16
C GLY A 28 -14.14 12.46 -22.31
N ARG A 29 -13.39 11.65 -21.55
CA ARG A 29 -13.96 10.62 -20.66
C ARG A 29 -13.93 11.09 -19.20
N PRO A 30 -14.89 10.64 -18.36
CA PRO A 30 -14.82 10.90 -16.92
C PRO A 30 -13.51 10.39 -16.33
N ARG A 31 -12.90 11.19 -15.45
CA ARG A 31 -11.71 10.79 -14.70
C ARG A 31 -12.01 9.54 -13.86
N PRO A 32 -11.17 8.49 -13.93
CA PRO A 32 -11.39 7.30 -13.13
C PRO A 32 -11.11 7.57 -11.66
N ARG A 33 -11.81 6.86 -10.77
CA ARG A 33 -11.48 6.82 -9.35
C ARG A 33 -10.17 6.08 -9.15
N ILE A 34 -9.33 6.57 -8.25
CA ILE A 34 -8.01 5.97 -8.02
C ILE A 34 -8.10 4.94 -6.89
N TRP A 35 -7.59 3.75 -7.17
CA TRP A 35 -7.47 2.64 -6.22
C TRP A 35 -6.01 2.35 -5.94
N VAL A 36 -5.63 2.29 -4.66
CA VAL A 36 -4.27 1.93 -4.23
C VAL A 36 -4.33 0.82 -3.18
N SER A 37 -3.28 -0.03 -3.16
CA SER A 37 -3.22 -1.22 -2.32
C SER A 37 -1.95 -1.28 -1.47
N PHE A 38 -2.11 -1.48 -0.16
CA PHE A 38 -1.03 -1.57 0.81
C PHE A 38 -1.13 -2.83 1.67
N ARG A 39 -0.01 -3.17 2.33
CA ARG A 39 0.04 -4.21 3.36
C ARG A 39 0.51 -3.65 4.70
N PRO A 40 -0.36 -2.95 5.45
CA PRO A 40 0.06 -2.33 6.69
C PRO A 40 0.67 -3.34 7.67
N ILE A 41 1.62 -2.89 8.47
CA ILE A 41 2.17 -3.66 9.59
C ILE A 41 2.02 -2.79 10.82
N ILE A 42 1.01 -3.11 11.63
CA ILE A 42 0.68 -2.35 12.84
C ILE A 42 1.06 -3.11 14.11
N ALA A 43 1.40 -2.33 15.14
CA ALA A 43 1.56 -2.73 16.52
C ALA A 43 1.20 -1.55 17.44
N PRO A 44 1.10 -1.71 18.78
CA PRO A 44 0.65 -0.63 19.66
C PRO A 44 1.52 0.64 19.64
N THR A 45 2.80 0.53 19.28
CA THR A 45 3.70 1.68 19.08
C THR A 45 4.45 1.54 17.76
N ASP A 46 5.05 2.65 17.29
CA ASP A 46 5.86 2.64 16.06
C ASP A 46 7.06 1.69 16.21
N GLU A 47 7.72 1.67 17.37
CA GLU A 47 8.87 0.80 17.63
C GLU A 47 8.50 -0.68 17.50
N LEU A 48 7.40 -1.09 18.14
CA LEU A 48 6.91 -2.47 18.05
C LEU A 48 6.48 -2.83 16.64
N ALA A 49 5.97 -1.86 15.86
CA ALA A 49 5.57 -2.09 14.48
C ALA A 49 6.79 -2.33 13.60
N TRP A 50 7.89 -1.61 13.84
CA TRP A 50 9.17 -1.83 13.19
C TRP A 50 9.77 -3.20 13.55
N GLU A 51 9.74 -3.61 14.82
CA GLU A 51 10.17 -4.96 15.21
C GLU A 51 9.34 -6.04 14.48
N LYS A 52 8.01 -5.88 14.45
CA LYS A 52 7.10 -6.76 13.71
C LYS A 52 7.44 -6.78 12.22
N ALA A 53 7.74 -5.63 11.61
CA ALA A 53 8.06 -5.51 10.19
C ALA A 53 9.34 -6.28 9.82
N HIS A 54 10.40 -6.13 10.62
CA HIS A 54 11.64 -6.89 10.43
C HIS A 54 11.43 -8.40 10.64
N SER A 55 10.61 -8.79 11.62
CA SER A 55 10.22 -10.20 11.80
C SER A 55 9.48 -10.76 10.58
N VAL A 56 8.54 -10.00 10.02
CA VAL A 56 7.80 -10.37 8.80
C VAL A 56 8.76 -10.50 7.61
N LEU A 57 9.68 -9.54 7.42
CA LEU A 57 10.69 -9.62 6.37
C LEU A 57 11.56 -10.88 6.50
N GLY A 58 11.99 -11.21 7.72
CA GLY A 58 12.75 -12.43 8.00
C GLY A 58 11.98 -13.68 7.60
N LYS A 59 10.69 -13.78 7.98
CA LYS A 59 9.82 -14.91 7.60
C LYS A 59 9.58 -15.00 6.10
N VAL A 60 9.34 -13.87 5.42
CA VAL A 60 9.14 -13.82 3.97
C VAL A 60 10.40 -14.26 3.24
N THR A 61 11.56 -13.78 3.68
CA THR A 61 12.87 -14.12 3.10
C THR A 61 13.19 -15.60 3.29
N ALA A 62 13.01 -16.14 4.49
CA ALA A 62 13.21 -17.56 4.78
C ALA A 62 12.19 -18.45 4.04
N GLY A 63 10.93 -18.01 3.96
CA GLY A 63 9.88 -18.68 3.21
C GLY A 63 10.18 -18.74 1.72
N HIS A 64 10.74 -17.68 1.13
CA HIS A 64 11.21 -17.69 -0.26
C HIS A 64 12.39 -18.63 -0.50
N GLN A 65 13.30 -18.76 0.46
CA GLN A 65 14.41 -19.72 0.38
C GLN A 65 13.91 -21.18 0.44
N GLN A 66 12.84 -21.44 1.18
CA GLN A 66 12.24 -22.78 1.32
C GLN A 66 11.17 -23.10 0.25
N ALA A 67 10.50 -22.09 -0.30
CA ALA A 67 9.37 -22.24 -1.21
C ALA A 67 9.76 -21.97 -2.66
N THR A 68 10.28 -23.00 -3.32
CA THR A 68 10.08 -23.22 -4.77
C THR A 68 8.64 -23.59 -5.13
N ARG A 69 7.66 -23.44 -4.21
CA ARG A 69 6.34 -24.11 -4.27
C ARG A 69 5.10 -23.28 -3.91
N SER A 70 5.19 -21.96 -3.71
CA SER A 70 3.97 -21.14 -3.61
C SER A 70 3.64 -20.56 -4.98
N ASN A 71 2.54 -20.99 -5.61
CA ASN A 71 2.06 -20.51 -6.93
C ASN A 71 1.72 -19.00 -6.98
N HIS A 72 1.91 -18.25 -5.89
CA HIS A 72 1.49 -16.86 -5.75
C HIS A 72 2.61 -15.84 -5.97
N TYR A 73 3.88 -16.26 -5.94
CA TYR A 73 5.01 -15.36 -6.11
C TYR A 73 6.08 -16.05 -6.99
N PRO A 74 6.54 -15.41 -8.08
CA PRO A 74 7.68 -15.91 -8.83
C PRO A 74 8.90 -16.03 -7.88
N PRO A 75 9.82 -16.97 -8.14
CA PRO A 75 11.03 -17.11 -7.33
C PRO A 75 11.80 -15.79 -7.27
N ALA A 76 12.29 -15.43 -6.08
CA ALA A 76 13.16 -14.28 -5.90
C ALA A 76 14.39 -14.43 -6.84
N GLY A 77 14.73 -13.37 -7.57
CA GLY A 77 15.89 -13.34 -8.47
C GLY A 77 15.65 -13.82 -9.91
N GLN A 78 14.41 -14.14 -10.31
CA GLN A 78 14.11 -14.40 -11.73
C GLN A 78 13.86 -13.10 -12.51
N GLY A 79 14.95 -12.44 -12.91
CA GLY A 79 14.96 -11.35 -13.87
C GLY A 79 14.09 -10.13 -13.52
N THR A 80 14.07 -9.16 -14.43
CA THR A 80 13.23 -7.97 -14.30
C THR A 80 11.76 -8.36 -14.56
N PRO A 81 10.82 -8.05 -13.65
CA PRO A 81 9.39 -8.29 -13.89
C PRO A 81 8.91 -7.63 -15.18
N ALA A 82 8.05 -8.30 -15.95
CA ALA A 82 7.55 -7.77 -17.21
C ALA A 82 6.62 -6.55 -17.03
N ASN A 83 5.94 -6.43 -15.89
CA ASN A 83 5.00 -5.34 -15.65
C ASN A 83 5.71 -4.08 -15.12
N VAL A 84 5.35 -2.92 -15.68
CA VAL A 84 5.99 -1.63 -15.38
C VAL A 84 5.82 -1.21 -13.92
N GLY A 85 4.71 -1.58 -13.28
CA GLY A 85 4.46 -1.23 -11.89
C GLY A 85 5.43 -1.90 -10.91
N SER A 86 5.70 -3.19 -11.07
CA SER A 86 6.71 -3.93 -10.32
C SER A 86 8.11 -3.37 -10.58
N GLN A 87 8.43 -2.99 -11.82
CA GLN A 87 9.72 -2.32 -12.12
C GLN A 87 9.85 -0.98 -11.39
N ARG A 88 8.78 -0.17 -11.35
CA ARG A 88 8.77 1.08 -10.56
C ARG A 88 8.94 0.81 -9.07
N LEU A 89 8.27 -0.20 -8.51
CA LEU A 89 8.43 -0.55 -7.10
C LEU A 89 9.89 -0.95 -6.79
N LEU A 90 10.55 -1.73 -7.65
CA LEU A 90 11.97 -2.06 -7.50
C LEU A 90 12.85 -0.80 -7.58
N ALA A 91 12.54 0.11 -8.51
CA ALA A 91 13.26 1.39 -8.62
C ALA A 91 13.05 2.28 -7.39
N VAL A 92 11.86 2.27 -6.80
CA VAL A 92 11.56 2.94 -5.52
C VAL A 92 12.40 2.33 -4.41
N ALA A 93 12.38 1.00 -4.25
CA ALA A 93 13.15 0.29 -3.23
C ALA A 93 14.66 0.52 -3.36
N ALA A 94 15.17 0.70 -4.58
CA ALA A 94 16.58 1.03 -4.83
C ALA A 94 16.97 2.45 -4.39
N LYS A 95 16.00 3.38 -4.25
CA LYS A 95 16.24 4.75 -3.75
C LYS A 95 16.30 4.81 -2.22
N GLY A 96 15.73 3.83 -1.53
CA GLY A 96 15.67 3.78 -0.08
C GLY A 96 14.67 2.75 0.43
N GLU A 97 14.80 2.37 1.69
CA GLU A 97 13.92 1.39 2.32
C GLU A 97 12.64 2.02 2.90
N LEU A 98 12.70 3.30 3.26
CA LEU A 98 11.60 4.04 3.87
C LEU A 98 11.34 5.32 3.07
N HIS A 99 10.10 5.52 2.69
CA HIS A 99 9.61 6.71 2.02
C HIS A 99 8.45 7.32 2.77
N ASP A 100 8.28 8.63 2.58
CA ASP A 100 7.21 9.42 3.18
C ASP A 100 7.12 9.17 4.70
N ARG A 101 5.89 9.08 5.23
CA ARG A 101 5.66 8.85 6.65
C ARG A 101 6.01 7.43 7.10
N ALA A 102 5.66 6.43 6.31
CA ALA A 102 5.59 5.04 6.77
C ALA A 102 5.73 3.99 5.64
N LEU A 103 6.00 4.39 4.39
CA LEU A 103 6.04 3.46 3.27
C LEU A 103 7.36 2.69 3.26
N TRP A 104 7.32 1.43 3.67
CA TRP A 104 8.46 0.53 3.79
C TRP A 104 8.53 -0.46 2.62
N THR A 105 9.71 -0.55 2.01
CA THR A 105 9.93 -1.22 0.71
C THR A 105 10.84 -2.45 0.71
N PRO A 106 11.55 -2.89 1.79
CA PRO A 106 12.33 -4.13 1.77
C PRO A 106 11.55 -5.38 1.35
N LEU A 107 10.24 -5.44 1.62
CA LEU A 107 9.37 -6.52 1.17
C LEU A 107 9.16 -6.54 -0.36
N VAL A 108 9.36 -5.42 -1.04
CA VAL A 108 9.40 -5.34 -2.51
C VAL A 108 10.56 -6.15 -3.04
N THR A 109 11.78 -5.91 -2.53
CA THR A 109 12.98 -6.64 -2.97
C THR A 109 12.86 -8.12 -2.62
N ALA A 110 12.39 -8.43 -1.41
CA ALA A 110 12.25 -9.82 -0.94
C ALA A 110 11.29 -10.67 -1.80
N THR A 111 10.27 -10.05 -2.41
CA THR A 111 9.28 -10.75 -3.25
C THR A 111 9.46 -10.50 -4.75
N ASN A 112 10.55 -9.85 -5.18
CA ASN A 112 10.75 -9.37 -6.56
C ASN A 112 9.55 -8.53 -7.08
N ALA A 113 9.03 -7.65 -6.22
CA ALA A 113 7.88 -6.79 -6.46
C ALA A 113 6.63 -7.54 -6.93
N ALA A 114 6.46 -8.78 -6.46
CA ALA A 114 5.29 -9.58 -6.80
C ALA A 114 4.10 -9.21 -5.91
N GLY A 115 3.01 -8.82 -6.56
CA GLY A 115 1.78 -8.36 -5.90
C GLY A 115 1.95 -7.03 -5.17
N SER A 116 1.01 -6.73 -4.26
CA SER A 116 1.15 -5.58 -3.35
C SER A 116 2.24 -5.95 -2.33
N SER A 117 3.42 -5.36 -2.47
CA SER A 117 4.61 -5.72 -1.70
C SER A 117 5.13 -4.60 -0.80
N THR A 118 4.53 -3.40 -0.86
CA THR A 118 4.85 -2.29 0.02
C THR A 118 3.98 -2.29 1.27
N ALA A 119 4.60 -1.93 2.40
CA ALA A 119 3.97 -1.94 3.71
C ALA A 119 3.91 -0.51 4.27
N LEU A 120 2.79 -0.16 4.92
CA LEU A 120 2.73 1.02 5.80
C LEU A 120 3.04 0.54 7.22
N VAL A 121 4.17 0.93 7.79
CA VAL A 121 4.64 0.42 9.08
C VAL A 121 4.50 1.49 10.16
N GLY A 122 3.87 1.13 11.28
CA GLY A 122 3.76 2.03 12.43
C GLY A 122 2.62 1.65 13.39
N SER A 123 2.43 2.48 14.41
CA SER A 123 1.23 2.50 15.24
C SER A 123 -0.05 2.68 14.42
N PRO A 124 -1.23 2.35 14.98
CA PRO A 124 -2.50 2.61 14.30
C PRO A 124 -2.66 4.08 13.87
N GLU A 125 -2.18 5.02 14.68
CA GLU A 125 -2.18 6.46 14.42
C GLU A 125 -1.27 6.81 13.23
N THR A 126 -0.04 6.29 13.21
CA THR A 126 0.91 6.51 12.12
C THR A 126 0.38 5.96 10.80
N VAL A 127 -0.17 4.73 10.81
CA VAL A 127 -0.75 4.11 9.61
C VAL A 127 -2.02 4.82 9.16
N ALA A 128 -2.90 5.23 10.08
CA ALA A 128 -4.09 6.00 9.73
C ALA A 128 -3.74 7.32 9.03
N LYS A 129 -2.74 8.05 9.55
CA LYS A 129 -2.25 9.27 8.91
C LYS A 129 -1.62 8.99 7.54
N ALA A 130 -0.80 7.94 7.41
CA ALA A 130 -0.20 7.56 6.14
C ALA A 130 -1.26 7.22 5.07
N LEU A 131 -2.32 6.47 5.45
CA LEU A 131 -3.44 6.19 4.54
C LEU A 131 -4.14 7.47 4.06
N LEU A 132 -4.30 8.45 4.96
CA LEU A 132 -4.92 9.73 4.62
C LEU A 132 -4.03 10.63 3.76
N ASP A 133 -2.70 10.54 3.90
CA ASP A 133 -1.78 11.24 2.99
C ASP A 133 -2.04 10.80 1.53
N TYR A 134 -2.41 9.52 1.28
CA TYR A 134 -2.82 9.06 -0.04
C TYR A 134 -4.22 9.55 -0.46
N VAL A 135 -5.16 9.66 0.48
CA VAL A 135 -6.48 10.25 0.21
C VAL A 135 -6.33 11.70 -0.23
N ASP A 136 -5.43 12.45 0.41
CA ASP A 136 -5.18 13.87 0.13
C ASP A 136 -4.66 14.11 -1.30
N ILE A 137 -4.02 13.12 -1.92
CA ILE A 137 -3.56 13.19 -3.33
C ILE A 137 -4.55 12.57 -4.33
N GLY A 138 -5.74 12.16 -3.88
CA GLY A 138 -6.84 11.69 -4.74
C GLY A 138 -7.03 10.17 -4.79
N CYS A 139 -6.43 9.40 -3.90
CA CYS A 139 -6.75 7.97 -3.76
C CYS A 139 -8.09 7.78 -3.04
N GLU A 140 -9.15 7.48 -3.80
CA GLU A 140 -10.51 7.31 -3.27
C GLU A 140 -10.80 5.90 -2.75
N LEU A 141 -10.07 4.90 -3.24
CA LEU A 141 -10.23 3.50 -2.89
C LEU A 141 -8.93 3.00 -2.28
N LEU A 142 -8.98 2.59 -1.02
CA LEU A 142 -7.83 1.99 -0.31
C LEU A 142 -8.12 0.50 -0.09
N SER A 143 -7.29 -0.37 -0.66
CA SER A 143 -7.28 -1.79 -0.33
C SER A 143 -6.15 -2.08 0.63
N ILE A 144 -6.45 -2.76 1.74
CA ILE A 144 -5.44 -3.19 2.70
C ILE A 144 -5.51 -4.70 2.90
N ARG A 145 -4.35 -5.37 2.87
CA ARG A 145 -4.24 -6.81 3.15
C ARG A 145 -2.96 -7.10 3.93
N GLY A 146 -3.11 -7.64 5.13
CA GLY A 146 -1.98 -7.98 6.00
C GLY A 146 -1.16 -9.19 5.57
N TYR A 147 -0.19 -9.57 6.38
CA TYR A 147 0.63 -10.79 6.24
C TYR A 147 0.03 -11.99 6.98
N ASP A 148 -0.85 -11.72 7.94
CA ASP A 148 -1.76 -12.67 8.58
C ASP A 148 -3.21 -12.19 8.31
N PRO A 149 -3.84 -12.58 7.19
CA PRO A 149 -5.02 -11.89 6.66
C PRO A 149 -6.20 -11.79 7.63
N LEU A 150 -6.46 -12.82 8.44
CA LEU A 150 -7.59 -12.81 9.38
C LEU A 150 -7.30 -11.88 10.56
N ASN A 151 -6.17 -12.10 11.26
CA ASN A 151 -5.84 -11.34 12.46
C ASN A 151 -5.57 -9.87 12.13
N ASP A 152 -4.85 -9.61 11.04
CA ASP A 152 -4.58 -8.24 10.60
C ASP A 152 -5.89 -7.52 10.22
N ALA A 153 -6.87 -8.19 9.59
CA ALA A 153 -8.16 -7.57 9.29
C ALA A 153 -8.94 -7.18 10.56
N ILE A 154 -8.91 -8.03 11.59
CA ILE A 154 -9.51 -7.74 12.90
C ILE A 154 -8.83 -6.51 13.52
N ASP A 155 -7.50 -6.48 13.51
CA ASP A 155 -6.72 -5.37 14.08
C ASP A 155 -6.94 -4.07 13.31
N TYR A 156 -7.00 -4.11 11.97
CA TYR A 156 -7.32 -2.92 11.17
C TYR A 156 -8.72 -2.39 11.49
N ALA A 157 -9.71 -3.27 11.59
CA ALA A 157 -11.07 -2.88 11.93
C ALA A 157 -11.17 -2.27 13.34
N ARG A 158 -10.40 -2.81 14.29
CA ARG A 158 -10.40 -2.38 15.69
C ARG A 158 -9.63 -1.09 15.93
N TYR A 159 -8.44 -0.94 15.33
CA TYR A 159 -7.49 0.10 15.70
C TYR A 159 -7.27 1.17 14.63
N VAL A 160 -7.30 0.81 13.33
CA VAL A 160 -6.97 1.77 12.25
C VAL A 160 -8.21 2.45 11.70
N LEU A 161 -9.26 1.68 11.40
CA LEU A 161 -10.46 2.19 10.75
C LEU A 161 -11.19 3.28 11.56
N PRO A 162 -11.31 3.19 12.91
CA PRO A 162 -11.89 4.28 13.70
C PRO A 162 -11.09 5.58 13.58
N LEU A 163 -9.76 5.51 13.60
CA LEU A 163 -8.87 6.67 13.49
C LEU A 163 -8.99 7.33 12.11
N VAL A 164 -8.99 6.55 11.03
CA VAL A 164 -9.21 7.06 9.67
C VAL A 164 -10.55 7.80 9.58
N ARG A 165 -11.62 7.24 10.13
CA ARG A 165 -12.95 7.87 10.13
C ARG A 165 -12.99 9.16 10.94
N GLN A 166 -12.36 9.16 12.11
CA GLN A 166 -12.28 10.33 12.99
C GLN A 166 -11.54 11.49 12.30
N GLU A 167 -10.40 11.20 11.68
CA GLU A 167 -9.59 12.20 10.97
C GLU A 167 -10.32 12.73 9.73
N LEU A 168 -10.98 11.88 8.94
CA LEU A 168 -11.81 12.32 7.81
C LEU A 168 -12.95 13.24 8.28
N ALA A 169 -13.63 12.90 9.37
CA ALA A 169 -14.67 13.73 9.94
C ALA A 169 -14.11 15.09 10.42
N ALA A 170 -12.94 15.11 11.05
CA ALA A 170 -12.27 16.33 11.49
C ALA A 170 -11.88 17.24 10.31
N ARG A 171 -11.53 16.68 9.16
CA ARG A 171 -11.22 17.40 7.91
C ARG A 171 -12.46 17.90 7.17
N GLY A 172 -13.66 17.67 7.69
CA GLY A 172 -14.92 18.00 7.01
C GLY A 172 -15.23 17.08 5.83
N HIS A 173 -14.50 15.97 5.68
CA HIS A 173 -14.76 14.98 4.65
C HIS A 173 -16.00 14.18 5.05
N ARG A 174 -17.16 14.61 4.54
CA ARG A 174 -18.39 13.85 4.70
C ARG A 174 -18.30 12.60 3.80
N PRO A 175 -18.49 11.38 4.35
CA PRO A 175 -18.59 10.20 3.49
C PRO A 175 -19.74 10.44 2.51
N THR A 176 -19.45 10.36 1.21
CA THR A 176 -20.49 10.21 0.20
C THR A 176 -21.25 8.96 0.59
N ARG A 177 -22.52 9.12 0.99
CA ARG A 177 -23.37 7.99 1.39
C ARG A 177 -23.26 6.93 0.29
N GLY A 178 -22.72 5.77 0.64
CA GLY A 178 -22.70 4.63 -0.26
C GLY A 178 -24.12 4.35 -0.74
N VAL A 179 -24.24 3.95 -2.01
CA VAL A 179 -25.49 3.43 -2.57
C VAL A 179 -25.97 2.31 -1.64
N PRO A 180 -27.22 2.35 -1.13
CA PRO A 180 -27.75 1.27 -0.31
C PRO A 180 -27.71 -0.04 -1.10
N ALA A 181 -27.43 -1.12 -0.39
CA ALA A 181 -27.43 -2.49 -0.91
C ALA A 181 -28.74 -2.86 -1.61
#